data_AF-A0A953NV59-F1
#
_entry.id   AF-A0A953NV59-F1
#
_cell.length_a   1.000
_cell.length_b   1.000
_cell.length_c   1.000
_cell.angle_alpha   90.00
_cell.angle_beta   90.00
_cell.angle_gamma   90.00
#
_symmetry.space_group_name_H-M   'P 1'
#
loop_
_entity.id
_entity.type
_entity.pdbx_description
1 polymer ?
#
loop_
_entity_poly.entity_id
_entity_poly.type
_entity_poly.pdbx_seq_one_letter_code
_entity_poly.pdbx_strand_id
1 'polypeptide(L)'
;MSTPSFRDRYLEALGITLVGNRPDGENARKLKAALSRAHEIRQFEIELYWKRAAYFWAFQLVAFTALGLLFKDGELKHPGLLTIPGIVGAITAFAGYLTARGSKFWQENWEAHVDLLESETRLHLTQVIICRKAPQFSVSRTNQFLLMLLTIGWGSVLIVSAIPNATGYLGSISPFRRSIVVVIITSLACALLYWRSQTDLKGRAFHAEGSDWVAFPSDRKVATPFLIWRDRIDGEPHSSPTAEKEDENKPEDKLPAPDASSGG
;
A
#
# COMPACT_ATOMS: atom_id res chain seq x y z
N MET A 1 -20.19 -27.27 21.19
CA MET A 1 -19.88 -26.81 19.83
C MET A 1 -18.93 -25.63 19.96
N SER A 2 -17.73 -25.73 19.41
CA SER A 2 -16.77 -24.62 19.35
C SER A 2 -17.28 -23.55 18.38
N THR A 3 -17.20 -22.29 18.78
CA THR A 3 -17.54 -21.15 17.92
C THR A 3 -16.66 -21.17 16.66
N PRO A 4 -17.23 -21.06 15.44
CA PRO A 4 -16.43 -21.06 14.21
C PRO A 4 -15.44 -19.89 14.23
N SER A 5 -14.21 -20.16 13.81
CA SER A 5 -13.15 -19.15 13.79
C SER A 5 -13.42 -18.09 12.72
N PHE A 6 -12.73 -16.94 12.78
CA PHE A 6 -12.83 -15.93 11.71
C PHE A 6 -12.53 -16.51 10.33
N ARG A 7 -11.48 -17.34 10.24
CA ARG A 7 -11.10 -18.09 9.03
C ARG A 7 -12.27 -18.89 8.48
N ASP A 8 -12.95 -19.66 9.35
CA ASP A 8 -14.05 -20.53 8.90
C ASP A 8 -15.23 -19.70 8.38
N ARG A 9 -15.59 -18.62 9.07
CA ARG A 9 -16.65 -17.69 8.62
C ARG A 9 -16.29 -16.96 7.33
N TYR A 10 -15.01 -16.63 7.15
CA TYR A 10 -14.52 -15.99 5.93
C TYR A 10 -14.63 -16.94 4.73
N LEU A 11 -14.17 -18.18 4.86
CA LEU A 11 -14.27 -19.19 3.80
C LEU A 11 -15.72 -19.57 3.51
N GLU A 12 -16.56 -19.67 4.55
CA GLU A 12 -18.01 -19.87 4.41
C GLU A 12 -18.66 -18.72 3.61
N ALA A 13 -18.30 -17.47 3.88
CA ALA A 13 -18.78 -16.32 3.12
C ALA A 13 -18.35 -16.34 1.63
N LEU A 14 -17.28 -17.06 1.30
CA LEU A 14 -16.84 -17.32 -0.07
C LEU A 14 -17.45 -18.58 -0.69
N GLY A 15 -18.28 -19.32 0.06
CA GLY A 15 -18.86 -20.59 -0.37
C GLY A 15 -17.85 -21.73 -0.46
N ILE A 16 -16.77 -21.66 0.34
CA ILE A 16 -15.71 -22.66 0.40
C ILE A 16 -15.83 -23.41 1.73
N THR A 17 -15.99 -24.73 1.65
CA THR A 17 -16.00 -25.60 2.83
C THR A 17 -14.69 -26.37 2.94
N LEU A 18 -14.21 -26.57 4.18
CA LEU A 18 -13.04 -27.39 4.46
C LEU A 18 -13.50 -28.74 5.02
N VAL A 19 -13.03 -29.83 4.42
CA VAL A 19 -13.23 -31.19 4.96
C VAL A 19 -12.02 -31.53 5.83
N GLY A 20 -12.23 -31.58 7.14
CA GLY A 20 -11.13 -31.68 8.11
C GLY A 20 -10.31 -30.39 8.15
N ASN A 21 -9.19 -30.36 7.40
CA ASN A 21 -8.30 -29.18 7.33
C ASN A 21 -7.76 -28.92 5.92
N ARG A 22 -8.36 -29.51 4.88
CA ARG A 22 -7.97 -29.30 3.48
C ARG A 22 -9.22 -29.04 2.61
N PRO A 23 -9.09 -28.20 1.57
CA PRO A 23 -10.11 -28.11 0.55
C PRO A 23 -10.13 -29.40 -0.29
N ASP A 24 -11.32 -29.94 -0.56
CA ASP A 24 -11.51 -31.06 -1.50
C ASP A 24 -11.34 -30.61 -2.96
N GLY A 25 -11.50 -31.51 -3.94
CA GLY A 25 -11.24 -31.21 -5.35
C GLY A 25 -12.03 -30.01 -5.93
N GLU A 26 -13.27 -29.79 -5.48
CA GLU A 26 -14.09 -28.65 -5.92
C GLU A 26 -13.74 -27.39 -5.13
N ASN A 27 -13.65 -27.48 -3.81
CA ASN A 27 -13.30 -26.36 -2.94
C ASN A 27 -11.88 -25.86 -3.21
N ALA A 28 -10.95 -26.71 -3.61
CA ALA A 28 -9.60 -26.33 -4.00
C ALA A 28 -9.59 -25.50 -5.29
N ARG A 29 -10.47 -25.83 -6.25
CA ARG A 29 -10.67 -25.03 -7.47
C ARG A 29 -11.30 -23.67 -7.12
N LYS A 30 -12.32 -23.64 -6.26
CA LYS A 30 -12.95 -22.39 -5.79
C LYS A 30 -11.94 -21.50 -5.06
N LEU A 31 -11.13 -22.07 -4.17
CA LEU A 31 -10.08 -21.36 -3.45
C LEU A 31 -9.05 -20.74 -4.41
N LYS A 32 -8.54 -21.53 -5.37
CA LYS A 32 -7.60 -21.04 -6.38
C LYS A 32 -8.21 -19.94 -7.27
N ALA A 33 -9.48 -20.09 -7.64
CA ALA A 33 -10.20 -19.08 -8.42
C ALA A 33 -10.41 -17.78 -7.63
N ALA A 34 -10.79 -17.88 -6.35
CA ALA A 34 -10.92 -16.73 -5.46
C ALA A 34 -9.58 -16.01 -5.27
N LEU A 35 -8.49 -16.76 -5.09
CA LEU A 35 -7.14 -16.20 -4.97
C LEU A 35 -6.72 -15.47 -6.26
N SER A 36 -6.89 -16.09 -7.42
CA SER A 36 -6.62 -15.47 -8.72
C SER A 36 -7.41 -14.18 -8.88
N ARG A 37 -8.70 -14.22 -8.53
CA ARG A 37 -9.59 -13.05 -8.60
C ARG A 37 -9.16 -11.94 -7.65
N ALA A 38 -8.70 -12.28 -6.44
CA ALA A 38 -8.19 -11.31 -5.48
C ALA A 38 -6.93 -10.60 -6.00
N HIS A 39 -6.00 -11.33 -6.64
CA HIS A 39 -4.83 -10.73 -7.31
C HIS A 39 -5.24 -9.78 -8.45
N GLU A 40 -6.17 -10.20 -9.31
CA GLU A 40 -6.68 -9.36 -10.40
C GLU A 40 -7.29 -8.06 -9.88
N ILE A 41 -8.15 -8.14 -8.85
CA ILE A 41 -8.80 -6.95 -8.29
C ILE A 41 -7.79 -6.06 -7.57
N ARG A 42 -6.81 -6.63 -6.84
CA ARG A 42 -5.73 -5.86 -6.23
C ARG A 42 -4.95 -5.07 -7.28
N GLN A 43 -4.55 -5.72 -8.38
CA GLN A 43 -3.83 -5.06 -9.48
C GLN A 43 -4.70 -3.97 -10.12
N PHE A 44 -5.98 -4.25 -10.36
CA PHE A 44 -6.93 -3.28 -10.88
C PHE A 44 -7.08 -2.05 -9.97
N GLU A 45 -7.13 -2.22 -8.65
CA GLU A 45 -7.19 -1.10 -7.70
C GLU A 45 -5.89 -0.27 -7.66
N ILE A 46 -4.73 -0.90 -7.86
CA ILE A 46 -3.46 -0.17 -8.03
C ILE A 46 -3.51 0.69 -9.29
N GLU A 47 -3.98 0.15 -10.41
CA GLU A 47 -4.11 0.92 -11.66
C GLU A 47 -5.12 2.06 -11.52
N LEU A 48 -6.29 1.79 -10.95
CA LEU A 48 -7.31 2.79 -10.72
C LEU A 48 -6.82 3.91 -9.79
N TYR A 49 -6.02 3.58 -8.78
CA TYR A 49 -5.40 4.58 -7.91
C TYR A 49 -4.59 5.60 -8.71
N TRP A 50 -3.74 5.14 -9.64
CA TRP A 50 -2.94 6.02 -10.50
C TRP A 50 -3.80 6.79 -11.51
N LYS A 51 -4.80 6.14 -12.11
CA LYS A 51 -5.75 6.80 -13.04
C LYS A 51 -6.49 7.94 -12.34
N ARG A 52 -7.05 7.68 -11.15
CA ARG A 52 -7.74 8.69 -10.32
C ARG A 52 -6.80 9.83 -9.94
N ALA A 53 -5.57 9.51 -9.53
CA ALA A 53 -4.57 10.53 -9.19
C ALA A 53 -4.26 11.44 -10.39
N ALA A 54 -4.10 10.90 -11.60
CA ALA A 54 -3.82 11.67 -12.80
C ALA A 54 -4.94 12.69 -13.10
N TYR A 55 -6.21 12.31 -12.96
CA TYR A 55 -7.34 13.24 -13.18
C TYR A 55 -7.28 14.44 -12.24
N PHE A 56 -7.04 14.21 -10.94
CA PHE A 56 -6.94 15.31 -9.98
C PHE A 56 -5.71 16.18 -10.21
N TRP A 57 -4.57 15.59 -10.58
CA TRP A 57 -3.36 16.34 -10.92
C TRP A 57 -3.54 17.22 -12.16
N ALA A 58 -4.32 16.80 -13.15
CA ALA A 58 -4.64 17.62 -14.32
C ALA A 58 -5.37 18.91 -13.89
N PHE A 59 -6.37 18.81 -13.00
CA PHE A 59 -7.04 20.00 -12.47
C PHE A 59 -6.12 20.90 -11.64
N GLN A 60 -5.21 20.31 -10.86
CA GLN A 60 -4.21 21.08 -10.11
C GLN A 60 -3.30 21.87 -11.07
N LEU A 61 -2.85 21.26 -12.16
CA LEU A 61 -2.03 21.92 -13.17
C LEU A 61 -2.76 23.11 -13.80
N VAL A 62 -4.05 22.96 -14.12
CA VAL A 62 -4.88 24.07 -14.64
C VAL A 62 -4.97 25.20 -13.62
N ALA A 63 -5.24 24.89 -12.34
CA ALA A 63 -5.32 25.89 -11.28
C ALA A 63 -3.98 26.63 -11.06
N PHE A 64 -2.85 25.90 -11.08
CA PHE A 64 -1.51 26.50 -11.01
C PHE A 64 -1.20 27.37 -12.22
N THR A 65 -1.61 26.96 -13.42
CA THR A 65 -1.41 27.75 -14.64
C THR A 65 -2.18 29.06 -14.57
N ALA A 66 -3.45 29.00 -14.16
CA ALA A 66 -4.26 30.21 -13.94
C ALA A 66 -3.63 31.12 -12.89
N LEU A 67 -3.13 30.56 -11.78
CA LEU A 67 -2.41 31.31 -10.77
C LEU A 67 -1.16 32.00 -11.36
N GLY A 68 -0.31 31.26 -12.09
CA GLY A 68 0.89 31.80 -12.73
C GLY A 68 0.59 32.94 -13.72
N LEU A 69 -0.50 32.84 -14.47
CA LEU A 69 -0.95 33.92 -15.38
C LEU A 69 -1.35 35.18 -14.62
N LEU A 70 -2.00 35.04 -13.45
CA LEU A 70 -2.37 36.19 -12.60
C LEU A 70 -1.16 36.90 -11.98
N PHE A 71 -0.04 36.19 -11.81
CA PHE A 71 1.21 36.72 -11.26
C PHE A 71 2.25 37.10 -12.33
N LYS A 72 1.91 37.04 -13.63
CA LYS A 72 2.86 37.26 -14.72
C LYS A 72 3.61 38.60 -14.64
N ASP A 73 2.91 39.66 -14.24
CA ASP A 73 3.46 41.00 -14.15
C ASP A 73 4.09 41.31 -12.77
N GLY A 74 4.20 40.31 -11.89
CA GLY A 74 4.76 40.43 -10.54
C GLY A 74 3.83 41.06 -9.50
N GLU A 75 2.71 41.65 -9.92
CA GLU A 75 1.75 42.32 -9.05
C GLU A 75 0.32 41.79 -9.21
N LEU A 76 -0.31 41.45 -8.08
CA LEU A 76 -1.74 41.14 -8.03
C LEU A 76 -2.55 42.44 -7.91
N LYS A 77 -3.08 42.91 -9.05
CA LYS A 77 -3.92 44.12 -9.10
C LYS A 77 -5.30 43.90 -8.46
N HIS A 78 -5.88 42.71 -8.63
CA HIS A 78 -7.21 42.37 -8.13
C HIS A 78 -7.19 41.01 -7.41
N PRO A 79 -7.06 40.98 -6.07
CA PRO A 79 -7.05 39.75 -5.28
C PRO A 79 -8.27 38.85 -5.49
N GLY A 80 -9.42 39.44 -5.85
CA GLY A 80 -10.64 38.69 -6.17
C GLY A 80 -10.48 37.72 -7.35
N LEU A 81 -9.55 37.97 -8.28
CA LEU A 81 -9.27 37.07 -9.40
C LEU A 81 -8.68 35.72 -8.96
N LEU A 82 -8.11 35.65 -7.75
CA LEU A 82 -7.64 34.41 -7.14
C LEU A 82 -8.79 33.46 -6.76
N THR A 83 -10.04 33.95 -6.67
CA THR A 83 -11.18 33.15 -6.23
C THR A 83 -11.40 31.93 -7.12
N ILE A 84 -11.36 32.14 -8.45
CA ILE A 84 -11.62 31.07 -9.41
C ILE A 84 -10.58 29.94 -9.32
N PRO A 85 -9.26 30.20 -9.48
CA PRO A 85 -8.25 29.15 -9.32
C PRO A 85 -8.21 28.60 -7.89
N GLY A 86 -8.50 29.42 -6.88
CA GLY A 86 -8.60 29.01 -5.48
C GLY A 86 -9.70 27.96 -5.25
N ILE A 87 -10.90 28.18 -5.79
CA ILE A 87 -12.04 27.25 -5.64
C ILE A 87 -11.73 25.95 -6.36
N VAL A 88 -11.31 26.04 -7.63
CA VAL A 88 -11.00 24.86 -8.45
C VAL A 88 -9.88 24.06 -7.80
N GLY A 89 -8.80 24.71 -7.38
CA GLY A 89 -7.68 24.09 -6.70
C GLY A 89 -8.09 23.44 -5.37
N ALA A 90 -8.87 24.12 -4.53
CA ALA A 90 -9.29 23.60 -3.23
C ALA A 90 -10.21 22.38 -3.35
N ILE A 91 -11.26 22.47 -4.17
CA ILE A 91 -12.24 21.38 -4.36
C ILE A 91 -11.54 20.16 -4.95
N THR A 92 -10.70 20.35 -5.98
CA THR A 92 -10.06 19.21 -6.65
C THR A 92 -8.95 18.59 -5.81
N ALA A 93 -8.20 19.38 -5.03
CA ALA A 93 -7.23 18.83 -4.06
C ALA A 93 -7.95 18.05 -2.95
N PHE A 94 -9.05 18.58 -2.42
CA PHE A 94 -9.80 17.91 -1.35
C PHE A 94 -10.47 16.62 -1.84
N ALA A 95 -11.13 16.65 -3.00
CA ALA A 95 -11.69 15.46 -3.63
C ALA A 95 -10.61 14.43 -3.94
N GLY A 96 -9.44 14.87 -4.41
CA GLY A 96 -8.27 14.01 -4.62
C GLY A 96 -7.79 13.37 -3.31
N TYR A 97 -7.71 14.14 -2.22
CA TYR A 97 -7.33 13.64 -0.90
C TYR A 97 -8.28 12.53 -0.41
N LEU A 98 -9.60 12.77 -0.48
CA LEU A 98 -10.61 11.77 -0.09
C LEU A 98 -10.53 10.51 -0.95
N THR A 99 -10.36 10.69 -2.26
CA THR A 99 -10.24 9.57 -3.21
C THR A 99 -8.97 8.75 -2.96
N ALA A 100 -7.85 9.40 -2.65
CA ALA A 100 -6.61 8.73 -2.32
C ALA A 100 -6.72 7.93 -1.00
N ARG A 101 -7.50 8.41 -0.02
CA ARG A 101 -7.82 7.65 1.20
C ARG A 101 -8.71 6.46 0.93
N GLY A 102 -9.79 6.64 0.16
CA GLY A 102 -10.70 5.54 -0.21
C GLY A 102 -9.98 4.45 -1.02
N SER A 103 -9.12 4.85 -1.97
CA SER A 103 -8.32 3.91 -2.75
C SER A 103 -7.37 3.09 -1.87
N LYS A 104 -6.73 3.73 -0.88
CA LYS A 104 -5.83 3.05 0.05
C LYS A 104 -6.58 2.00 0.88
N PHE A 105 -7.77 2.32 1.38
CA PHE A 105 -8.60 1.37 2.11
C PHE A 105 -8.90 0.11 1.27
N TRP A 106 -9.31 0.29 0.01
CA TRP A 106 -9.62 -0.85 -0.86
C TRP A 106 -8.37 -1.66 -1.21
N GLN A 107 -7.22 -1.01 -1.42
CA GLN A 107 -5.94 -1.71 -1.62
C GLN A 107 -5.61 -2.60 -0.41
N GLU A 108 -5.67 -2.06 0.81
CA GLU A 108 -5.41 -2.81 2.04
C GLU A 108 -6.41 -3.97 2.24
N ASN A 109 -7.68 -3.76 1.87
CA ASN A 109 -8.71 -4.81 1.93
C ASN A 109 -8.39 -5.97 0.98
N TRP A 110 -8.01 -5.67 -0.26
CA TRP A 110 -7.67 -6.71 -1.24
C TRP A 110 -6.33 -7.38 -0.94
N GLU A 111 -5.37 -6.66 -0.36
CA GLU A 111 -4.16 -7.26 0.22
C GLU A 111 -4.51 -8.26 1.32
N ALA A 112 -5.41 -7.91 2.24
CA ALA A 112 -5.87 -8.84 3.27
C ALA A 112 -6.58 -10.07 2.70
N HIS A 113 -7.39 -9.92 1.63
CA HIS A 113 -7.99 -11.07 0.95
C HIS A 113 -6.95 -11.99 0.32
N VAL A 114 -5.94 -11.43 -0.35
CA VAL A 114 -4.83 -12.20 -0.91
C VAL A 114 -4.09 -12.93 0.21
N ASP A 115 -3.77 -12.25 1.30
CA ASP A 115 -3.06 -12.83 2.45
C ASP A 115 -3.81 -14.03 3.05
N LEU A 116 -5.13 -13.90 3.25
CA LEU A 116 -5.97 -14.96 3.80
C LEU A 116 -6.02 -16.16 2.84
N LEU A 117 -6.25 -15.91 1.55
CA LEU A 117 -6.39 -16.97 0.54
C LEU A 117 -5.05 -17.66 0.21
N GLU A 118 -3.94 -16.91 0.18
CA GLU A 118 -2.59 -17.47 -0.02
C GLU A 118 -2.25 -18.47 1.09
N SER A 119 -2.54 -18.12 2.35
CA SER A 119 -2.26 -18.99 3.50
C SER A 119 -2.93 -20.37 3.40
N GLU A 120 -4.14 -20.43 2.83
CA GLU A 120 -4.86 -21.70 2.60
C GLU A 120 -4.24 -22.54 1.48
N THR A 121 -3.59 -21.89 0.51
CA THR A 121 -2.86 -22.57 -0.59
C THR A 121 -1.42 -22.93 -0.23
N ARG A 122 -0.97 -22.59 0.99
CA ARG A 122 0.43 -22.66 1.46
C ARG A 122 1.42 -21.82 0.65
N LEU A 123 0.91 -20.92 -0.18
CA LEU A 123 1.70 -19.89 -0.84
C LEU A 123 1.78 -18.70 0.13
N HIS A 124 2.91 -18.00 0.14
CA HIS A 124 3.09 -16.81 0.99
C HIS A 124 3.85 -15.71 0.22
N LEU A 125 3.72 -15.72 -1.11
CA LEU A 125 4.56 -14.91 -2.00
C LEU A 125 4.40 -13.42 -1.72
N THR A 126 3.17 -12.98 -1.42
CA THR A 126 2.89 -11.56 -1.16
C THR A 126 3.32 -11.09 0.24
N GLN A 127 3.57 -12.02 1.15
CA GLN A 127 3.96 -11.75 2.55
C GLN A 127 5.48 -11.74 2.76
N VAL A 128 6.24 -12.20 1.76
CA VAL A 128 7.71 -12.25 1.77
C VAL A 128 8.25 -10.93 1.24
N ILE A 129 8.89 -10.16 2.11
CA ILE A 129 9.56 -8.90 1.76
C ILE A 129 11.06 -9.17 1.64
N ILE A 130 11.59 -9.15 0.42
CA ILE A 130 13.04 -9.28 0.18
C ILE A 130 13.62 -7.88 0.03
N CYS A 131 14.42 -7.42 0.99
CA CYS A 131 14.99 -6.07 0.94
C CYS A 131 16.39 -5.99 1.57
N ARG A 132 17.27 -5.17 0.99
CA ARG A 132 18.56 -4.83 1.61
C ARG A 132 18.38 -3.82 2.75
N LYS A 133 17.48 -2.87 2.54
CA LYS A 133 17.05 -1.87 3.52
C LYS A 133 15.54 -1.86 3.56
N ALA A 134 14.98 -1.75 4.76
CA ALA A 134 13.55 -1.66 4.93
C ALA A 134 12.99 -0.48 4.13
N PRO A 135 11.88 -0.66 3.39
CA PRO A 135 11.19 0.45 2.76
C PRO A 135 10.82 1.47 3.83
N GLN A 136 11.14 2.75 3.60
CA GLN A 136 10.94 3.79 4.61
C GLN A 136 9.64 4.55 4.40
N PHE A 137 9.13 4.62 3.17
CA PHE A 137 8.01 5.47 2.80
C PHE A 137 6.91 4.71 2.06
N SER A 138 5.66 5.11 2.29
CA SER A 138 4.49 4.61 1.57
C SER A 138 4.06 5.63 0.51
N VAL A 139 4.00 5.19 -0.74
CA VAL A 139 3.62 6.02 -1.88
C VAL A 139 2.20 6.59 -1.71
N SER A 140 1.25 5.78 -1.24
CA SER A 140 -0.13 6.21 -1.02
C SER A 140 -0.25 7.24 0.09
N ARG A 141 0.51 7.08 1.20
CA ARG A 141 0.56 8.07 2.29
C ARG A 141 1.19 9.39 1.84
N THR A 142 2.27 9.34 1.07
CA THR A 142 2.92 10.53 0.50
C THR A 142 1.93 11.33 -0.35
N ASN A 143 1.22 10.66 -1.26
CA ASN A 143 0.25 11.32 -2.13
C ASN A 143 -0.93 11.90 -1.33
N GLN A 144 -1.48 11.15 -0.36
CA GLN A 144 -2.54 11.65 0.52
C GLN A 144 -2.09 12.92 1.27
N PHE A 145 -0.88 12.92 1.84
CA PHE A 145 -0.38 14.08 2.57
C PHE A 145 -0.14 15.28 1.65
N LEU A 146 0.41 15.04 0.45
CA LEU A 146 0.61 16.08 -0.56
C LEU A 146 -0.71 16.72 -0.97
N LEU A 147 -1.74 15.92 -1.24
CA LEU A 147 -3.08 16.42 -1.57
C LEU A 147 -3.71 17.21 -0.40
N MET A 148 -3.48 16.78 0.84
CA MET A 148 -3.90 17.54 2.03
C MET A 148 -3.19 18.89 2.13
N LEU A 149 -1.88 18.95 1.89
CA LEU A 149 -1.13 20.22 1.84
C LEU A 149 -1.66 21.13 0.75
N LEU A 150 -1.98 20.58 -0.43
CA LEU A 150 -2.59 21.35 -1.52
C LEU A 150 -3.96 21.90 -1.11
N THR A 151 -4.81 21.11 -0.44
CA THR A 151 -6.09 21.60 0.08
C THR A 151 -5.91 22.79 1.03
N ILE A 152 -4.94 22.70 1.96
CA ILE A 152 -4.64 23.79 2.91
C ILE A 152 -4.07 25.03 2.17
N GLY A 153 -3.18 24.81 1.20
CA GLY A 153 -2.60 25.86 0.38
C GLY A 153 -3.67 26.63 -0.42
N TRP A 154 -4.55 25.91 -1.11
CA TRP A 154 -5.66 26.53 -1.83
C TRP A 154 -6.68 27.20 -0.91
N GLY A 155 -6.95 26.62 0.27
CA GLY A 155 -7.74 27.29 1.31
C GLY A 155 -7.12 28.63 1.74
N SER A 156 -5.79 28.69 1.84
CA SER A 156 -5.06 29.94 2.13
C SER A 156 -5.20 30.96 1.00
N VAL A 157 -5.14 30.52 -0.27
CA VAL A 157 -5.39 31.38 -1.45
C VAL A 157 -6.80 31.96 -1.42
N LEU A 158 -7.81 31.17 -1.05
CA LEU A 158 -9.19 31.63 -0.92
C LEU A 158 -9.36 32.67 0.18
N ILE A 159 -8.71 32.47 1.33
CA ILE A 159 -8.71 33.45 2.43
C ILE A 159 -8.09 34.77 1.96
N VAL A 160 -6.94 34.72 1.28
CA VAL A 160 -6.29 35.93 0.72
C VAL A 160 -7.19 36.61 -0.30
N SER A 161 -7.89 35.84 -1.14
CA SER A 161 -8.81 36.39 -2.14
C SER A 161 -10.01 37.10 -1.53
N ALA A 162 -10.51 36.61 -0.39
CA ALA A 162 -11.66 37.17 0.32
C ALA A 162 -11.35 38.45 1.11
N ILE A 163 -10.09 38.68 1.49
CA ILE A 163 -9.69 39.83 2.30
C ILE A 163 -9.43 41.05 1.40
N PRO A 164 -10.20 42.15 1.55
CA PRO A 164 -9.92 43.39 0.84
C PRO A 164 -8.54 43.94 1.22
N ASN A 165 -7.75 44.41 0.25
CA ASN A 165 -6.38 44.92 0.45
C ASN A 165 -5.40 43.92 1.09
N ALA A 166 -5.64 42.61 1.00
CA ALA A 166 -4.71 41.57 1.47
C ALA A 166 -3.28 41.77 0.96
N THR A 167 -3.13 42.22 -0.29
CA THR A 167 -1.85 42.55 -0.92
C THR A 167 -1.12 43.70 -0.22
N GLY A 168 -1.85 44.68 0.32
CA GLY A 168 -1.27 45.79 1.09
C GLY A 168 -0.71 45.32 2.44
N TYR A 169 -1.45 44.48 3.17
CA TYR A 169 -0.98 43.90 4.44
C TYR A 169 0.23 43.00 4.23
N LEU A 170 0.20 42.15 3.21
CA LEU A 170 1.35 41.31 2.81
C LEU A 170 2.52 42.15 2.26
N GLY A 171 2.25 43.32 1.69
CA GLY A 171 3.23 44.29 1.20
C GLY A 171 3.95 45.06 2.31
N SER A 172 3.30 45.28 3.45
CA SER A 172 3.87 45.99 4.62
C SER A 172 5.03 45.23 5.28
N ILE A 173 5.08 43.91 5.10
CA ILE A 173 6.17 43.07 5.62
C ILE A 173 7.37 43.20 4.68
N SER A 174 8.55 43.55 5.24
CA SER A 174 9.80 43.64 4.47
C SER A 174 10.07 42.37 3.64
N PRO A 175 10.59 42.47 2.40
CA PRO A 175 10.86 41.32 1.54
C PRO A 175 11.64 40.19 2.24
N PHE A 176 12.67 40.55 3.00
CA PHE A 176 13.49 39.59 3.76
C PHE A 176 12.68 38.76 4.76
N ARG A 177 11.84 39.40 5.57
CA ARG A 177 10.96 38.70 6.53
C ARG A 177 9.96 37.77 5.83
N ARG A 178 9.42 38.17 4.67
CA ARG A 178 8.52 37.31 3.88
C ARG A 178 9.22 36.04 3.40
N SER A 179 10.43 36.18 2.87
CA SER A 179 11.24 35.03 2.43
C SER A 179 11.55 34.07 3.58
N ILE A 180 11.89 34.59 4.77
CA ILE A 180 12.11 33.76 5.97
C ILE A 180 10.85 32.97 6.33
N VAL A 181 9.68 33.62 6.36
CA VAL A 181 8.41 32.94 6.69
C VAL A 181 8.10 31.83 5.69
N VAL A 182 8.28 32.07 4.38
CA VAL A 182 8.07 31.05 3.34
C VAL A 182 9.00 29.86 3.52
N VAL A 183 10.29 30.10 3.80
CA VAL A 183 11.26 29.02 4.06
C VAL A 183 10.85 28.21 5.28
N ILE A 184 10.49 28.86 6.39
CA ILE A 184 10.07 28.16 7.62
C ILE A 184 8.84 27.29 7.37
N ILE A 185 7.80 27.82 6.73
CA ILE A 185 6.57 27.07 6.41
C ILE A 185 6.90 25.88 5.51
N THR A 186 7.74 26.07 4.49
CA THR A 186 8.15 25.02 3.56
C THR A 186 8.93 23.92 4.28
N SER A 187 9.93 24.29 5.09
CA SER A 187 10.71 23.33 5.89
C SER A 187 9.83 22.55 6.86
N LEU A 188 8.87 23.21 7.51
CA LEU A 188 7.91 22.55 8.38
C LEU A 188 7.02 21.57 7.60
N ALA A 189 6.50 21.96 6.44
CA ALA A 189 5.71 21.09 5.58
C ALA A 189 6.51 19.86 5.12
N CYS A 190 7.78 20.04 4.72
CA CYS A 190 8.67 18.95 4.37
C CYS A 190 8.96 18.01 5.55
N ALA A 191 9.20 18.55 6.74
CA ALA A 191 9.43 17.76 7.95
C ALA A 191 8.18 16.93 8.32
N LEU A 192 7.00 17.54 8.25
CA LEU A 192 5.72 16.85 8.48
C LEU A 192 5.46 15.77 7.42
N LEU A 193 5.76 16.05 6.14
CA LEU A 193 5.64 15.06 5.05
C LEU A 193 6.58 13.87 5.31
N TYR A 194 7.84 14.13 5.65
CA TYR A 194 8.80 13.08 5.98
C TYR A 194 8.31 12.20 7.14
N TRP A 195 7.76 12.82 8.20
CA TRP A 195 7.29 12.09 9.37
C TRP A 195 6.00 11.30 9.10
N ARG A 196 5.03 11.87 8.37
CA ARG A 196 3.75 11.19 8.08
C ARG A 196 3.79 10.19 6.93
N SER A 197 4.76 10.28 6.02
CA SER A 197 4.87 9.37 4.88
C SER A 197 5.51 8.03 5.22
N GLN A 198 5.95 7.83 6.47
CA GLN A 198 6.53 6.58 6.93
C GLN A 198 5.60 5.39 6.67
N THR A 199 6.20 4.29 6.18
CA THR A 199 5.46 3.07 5.85
C THR A 199 5.00 2.32 7.09
N ASP A 200 3.93 1.55 6.93
CA ASP A 200 3.37 0.63 7.91
C ASP A 200 3.29 -0.81 7.39
N LEU A 201 4.13 -1.14 6.40
CA LEU A 201 4.22 -2.49 5.85
C LEU A 201 4.36 -3.51 6.99
N LYS A 202 3.57 -4.57 6.91
CA LYS A 202 3.60 -5.71 7.82
C LYS A 202 4.01 -6.93 7.02
N GLY A 203 4.88 -7.77 7.57
CA GLY A 203 5.29 -9.00 6.90
C GLY A 203 6.55 -9.62 7.49
N ARG A 204 7.11 -10.60 6.78
CA ARG A 204 8.41 -11.19 7.11
C ARG A 204 9.46 -10.60 6.18
N ALA A 205 10.40 -9.84 6.73
CA ALA A 205 11.48 -9.27 5.97
C ALA A 205 12.70 -10.20 5.99
N PHE A 206 13.24 -10.49 4.81
CA PHE A 206 14.53 -11.14 4.65
C PHE A 206 15.58 -10.09 4.34
N HIS A 207 16.47 -9.85 5.31
CA HIS A 207 17.61 -8.96 5.13
C HIS A 207 18.75 -9.74 4.49
N ALA A 208 19.22 -9.30 3.32
CA ALA A 208 20.25 -10.01 2.55
C ALA A 208 21.60 -10.23 3.28
N GLU A 209 21.81 -9.59 4.44
CA GLU A 209 23.01 -9.69 5.27
C GLU A 209 22.81 -10.59 6.52
N GLY A 210 21.61 -11.16 6.73
CA GLY A 210 21.31 -12.06 7.85
C GLY A 210 20.68 -13.38 7.39
N SER A 211 20.89 -14.46 8.15
CA SER A 211 20.33 -15.79 7.88
C SER A 211 18.88 -15.96 8.35
N ASP A 212 18.37 -15.02 9.16
CA ASP A 212 17.16 -15.22 9.96
C ASP A 212 16.00 -14.33 9.50
N TRP A 213 14.79 -14.89 9.55
CA TRP A 213 13.54 -14.18 9.27
C TRP A 213 13.21 -13.22 10.41
N VAL A 214 13.01 -11.94 10.10
CA VAL A 214 12.62 -10.93 11.10
C VAL A 214 11.22 -10.40 10.77
N ALA A 215 10.36 -10.32 11.79
CA ALA A 215 9.06 -9.67 11.66
C ALA A 215 9.27 -8.17 11.37
N PHE A 216 8.53 -7.63 10.40
CA PHE A 216 8.60 -6.22 10.02
C PHE A 216 7.29 -5.51 10.37
N PRO A 217 7.32 -4.37 11.09
CA PRO A 217 8.50 -3.69 11.64
C PRO A 217 9.08 -4.38 12.90
N SER A 218 10.40 -4.23 13.13
CA SER A 218 11.20 -4.93 14.14
C SER A 218 11.04 -4.42 15.60
N ASP A 219 9.83 -4.14 16.05
CA ASP A 219 9.48 -3.60 17.40
C ASP A 219 9.77 -2.11 17.70
N ARG A 220 8.73 -1.27 17.55
CA ARG A 220 8.14 -0.36 18.56
C ARG A 220 7.17 0.58 17.86
N LYS A 221 5.92 0.64 18.36
CA LYS A 221 4.72 1.29 17.81
C LYS A 221 3.83 0.37 16.96
N VAL A 222 3.33 -0.70 17.58
CA VAL A 222 2.02 -1.23 17.19
C VAL A 222 0.99 -0.16 17.62
N ALA A 223 0.71 0.79 16.73
CA ALA A 223 -0.55 1.52 16.81
C ALA A 223 -1.67 0.47 16.81
N THR A 224 -2.62 0.60 17.74
CA THR A 224 -3.76 -0.29 17.93
C THR A 224 -4.25 -0.86 16.60
N PRO A 225 -4.27 -2.20 16.44
CA PRO A 225 -4.69 -2.79 15.20
C PRO A 225 -6.14 -2.40 14.93
N PHE A 226 -6.44 -2.03 13.68
CA PHE A 226 -7.78 -2.19 13.15
C PHE A 226 -8.27 -3.60 13.51
N LEU A 227 -9.55 -3.66 13.89
CA LEU A 227 -10.27 -4.70 14.62
C LEU A 227 -10.28 -6.10 13.96
N ILE A 228 -9.16 -6.68 13.54
CA ILE A 228 -9.13 -7.96 12.80
C ILE A 228 -8.02 -8.92 13.26
N TRP A 229 -6.94 -8.47 13.90
CA TRP A 229 -5.76 -9.34 13.98
C TRP A 229 -5.01 -9.27 15.32
N ARG A 230 -5.43 -10.10 16.28
CA ARG A 230 -4.64 -10.45 17.47
C ARG A 230 -4.99 -11.83 18.02
N ASP A 231 -5.13 -12.83 17.16
CA ASP A 231 -5.10 -14.23 17.59
C ASP A 231 -4.45 -15.04 16.47
N ARG A 232 -3.39 -15.81 16.80
CA ARG A 232 -2.86 -16.93 15.99
C ARG A 232 -1.70 -16.66 15.00
N ILE A 233 -0.64 -15.96 15.43
CA ILE A 233 0.73 -16.32 14.98
C ILE A 233 1.54 -17.01 16.08
N ASP A 234 1.16 -16.86 17.34
CA ASP A 234 1.81 -17.55 18.45
C ASP A 234 1.10 -18.88 18.74
N GLY A 235 1.58 -19.97 18.16
CA GLY A 235 1.16 -21.32 18.55
C GLY A 235 1.26 -22.35 17.43
N GLU A 236 2.45 -22.96 17.33
CA GLU A 236 2.78 -24.31 16.83
C GLU A 236 4.02 -24.26 15.89
N PRO A 237 5.22 -24.66 16.36
CA PRO A 237 6.34 -24.91 15.48
C PRO A 237 6.06 -26.19 14.69
N HIS A 238 5.79 -26.08 13.39
CA HIS A 238 5.83 -27.25 12.52
C HIS A 238 7.26 -27.82 12.53
N SER A 239 7.41 -28.93 13.24
CA SER A 239 8.56 -29.82 13.21
C SER A 239 8.92 -30.15 11.76
N SER A 240 10.16 -29.87 11.40
CA SER A 240 10.79 -30.30 10.15
C SER A 240 10.58 -31.80 9.94
N PRO A 241 10.41 -32.29 8.69
CA PRO A 241 10.45 -33.73 8.45
C PRO A 241 11.87 -34.22 8.74
N THR A 242 12.01 -35.00 9.80
CA THR A 242 13.18 -35.83 10.07
C THR A 242 13.46 -36.69 8.85
N ALA A 243 14.71 -36.62 8.38
CA ALA A 243 15.27 -37.55 7.42
C ALA A 243 15.14 -38.98 7.97
N GLU A 244 14.26 -39.78 7.38
CA GLU A 244 14.31 -41.24 7.54
C GLU A 244 15.50 -41.74 6.73
N LYS A 245 16.40 -42.41 7.45
CA LYS A 245 17.60 -43.07 6.93
C LYS A 245 17.20 -44.12 5.90
N GLU A 246 17.88 -44.10 4.76
CA GLU A 246 17.92 -45.21 3.83
C GLU A 246 18.40 -46.47 4.57
N ASP A 247 17.58 -47.51 4.55
CA ASP A 247 17.90 -48.84 5.07
C ASP A 247 18.67 -49.61 4.00
N GLU A 248 19.98 -49.68 4.19
CA GLU A 248 20.94 -50.32 3.31
C GLU A 248 20.98 -51.83 3.61
N ASN A 249 19.98 -52.61 3.17
CA ASN A 249 20.15 -54.08 3.02
C ASN A 249 18.97 -54.79 2.31
N LYS A 250 19.16 -55.21 1.05
CA LYS A 250 18.68 -56.50 0.48
C LYS A 250 19.14 -56.70 -0.97
N PRO A 251 19.21 -57.95 -1.49
CA PRO A 251 20.26 -58.42 -2.37
C PRO A 251 19.94 -58.25 -3.85
N GLU A 252 21.00 -58.25 -4.66
CA GLU A 252 20.99 -58.31 -6.12
C GLU A 252 20.11 -59.47 -6.62
N ASP A 253 19.16 -59.15 -7.50
CA ASP A 253 18.51 -60.13 -8.36
C ASP A 253 18.83 -59.81 -9.83
N LYS A 254 19.45 -60.79 -10.49
CA LYS A 254 20.02 -60.71 -11.84
C LYS A 254 18.92 -60.66 -12.89
N LEU A 255 19.03 -59.74 -13.84
CA LEU A 255 18.33 -59.80 -15.13
C LEU A 255 19.26 -60.40 -16.20
N PRO A 256 18.78 -61.30 -17.09
CA PRO A 256 19.62 -61.97 -18.07
C PRO A 256 19.91 -61.07 -19.29
N ALA A 257 21.10 -61.25 -19.86
CA ALA A 257 21.57 -60.55 -21.06
C ALA A 257 20.83 -61.04 -22.32
N PRO A 258 20.60 -60.17 -23.32
CA PRO A 258 20.01 -60.57 -24.59
C PRO A 258 21.03 -61.25 -25.51
N ASP A 259 20.63 -62.40 -26.05
CA ASP A 259 21.38 -63.20 -27.03
C ASP A 259 21.78 -62.41 -28.28
N ALA A 260 23.08 -62.36 -28.54
CA ALA A 260 23.64 -62.02 -29.84
C ALA A 260 24.01 -63.32 -30.56
N SER A 261 23.08 -63.91 -31.30
CA SER A 261 23.40 -64.94 -32.29
C SER A 261 23.88 -64.27 -33.58
N SER A 262 25.20 -64.29 -33.79
CA SER A 262 25.80 -64.15 -35.11
C SER A 262 25.45 -65.40 -35.94
N GLY A 263 24.86 -65.19 -37.11
CA GLY A 263 24.83 -66.21 -38.16
C GLY A 263 26.24 -66.47 -38.67
N GLY A 264 26.62 -67.74 -38.62
CA GLY A 264 27.87 -68.36 -39.07
C GLY A 264 27.85 -69.82 -38.66
#